data_AF-A0A9X8VEW4-F1
#
_entry.id   AF-A0A9X8VEW4-F1
#
_cell.length_a   1.000
_cell.length_b   1.000
_cell.length_c   1.000
_cell.angle_alpha   90.00
_cell.angle_beta   90.00
_cell.angle_gamma   90.00
#
_symmetry.space_group_name_H-M   'P 1'
#
loop_
_entity.id
_entity.type
_entity.pdbx_description
1 polymer ?
#
loop_
_entity_poly.entity_id
_entity_poly.type
_entity_poly.pdbx_seq_one_letter_code
_entity_poly.pdbx_strand_id
1 'polypeptide(L)' 'MMKQRNVSGLLATTTLLAGVLAPTAQAAIALDRTRVIFDGGVQSVSLSVSNQNKQLPYLAQGW' A
#
# COMPACT_ATOMS: atom_id res chain seq x y z
N MET A 1 -10.68 38.62 -26.84
CA MET A 1 -10.71 37.20 -27.27
C MET A 1 -9.89 36.37 -26.29
N MET A 2 -10.52 35.72 -25.30
CA MET A 2 -9.81 34.89 -24.32
C MET A 2 -9.54 33.51 -24.92
N LYS A 3 -8.26 33.19 -25.09
CA LYS A 3 -7.76 31.90 -25.57
C LYS A 3 -8.08 30.84 -24.51
N GLN A 4 -9.01 29.92 -24.81
CA GLN A 4 -9.28 28.79 -23.92
C GLN A 4 -7.98 28.01 -23.72
N ARG A 5 -7.52 27.93 -22.47
CA ARG A 5 -6.30 27.19 -22.09
C ARG A 5 -6.71 25.73 -21.90
N ASN A 6 -5.94 24.81 -22.48
CA ASN A 6 -6.15 23.36 -22.39
C ASN A 6 -5.82 22.80 -20.99
N VAL A 7 -6.42 23.38 -19.95
CA VAL A 7 -6.11 23.08 -18.54
C VAL A 7 -6.41 21.63 -18.21
N SER A 8 -7.48 21.05 -18.75
CA SER A 8 -7.84 19.65 -18.53
C SER A 8 -6.80 18.67 -19.11
N GLY A 9 -6.23 19.00 -20.27
CA GLY A 9 -5.15 18.20 -20.87
C GLY A 9 -3.88 18.26 -20.02
N LEU A 10 -3.53 19.45 -19.54
CA LEU A 10 -2.38 19.64 -18.65
C LEU A 10 -2.56 18.88 -17.32
N LEU A 11 -3.74 18.95 -16.71
CA LEU A 11 -4.06 18.24 -15.47
C LEU A 11 -3.88 16.73 -15.65
N ALA A 12 -4.47 16.18 -16.71
CA ALA A 12 -4.41 14.74 -17.01
C ALA A 12 -2.98 14.26 -17.26
N THR A 13 -2.16 15.03 -17.99
CA THR A 13 -0.75 14.68 -18.18
C THR A 13 0.05 14.75 -16.88
N THR A 14 -0.27 15.69 -15.99
CA THR A 14 0.46 15.86 -14.73
C THR A 14 0.16 14.72 -13.74
N THR A 15 -1.10 14.29 -13.63
CA THR A 15 -1.48 13.12 -12.80
C THR A 15 -0.89 11.82 -13.33
N LEU A 16 -0.87 11.62 -14.65
CA LEU A 16 -0.23 10.43 -15.24
C LEU A 16 1.27 10.37 -14.91
N LEU A 17 1.96 11.50 -15.04
CA LEU A 17 3.40 11.59 -14.77
C LEU A 17 3.72 11.30 -13.30
N ALA A 18 2.88 11.78 -12.37
CA ALA A 18 3.02 11.52 -10.94
C ALA A 18 2.87 10.03 -10.60
N GLY A 19 1.98 9.30 -11.28
CA GLY A 19 1.81 7.86 -11.08
C GLY A 19 3.00 7.04 -11.56
N VAL A 20 3.62 7.43 -12.69
CA VAL A 20 4.80 6.73 -13.25
C VAL A 20 6.05 6.96 -12.39
N LEU A 21 6.16 8.14 -11.77
CA LEU A 21 7.30 8.49 -10.91
C LEU A 21 7.12 8.06 -9.44
N ALA A 22 6.01 7.39 -9.11
CA ALA A 22 5.79 6.93 -7.75
C ALA A 22 6.85 5.89 -7.36
N PRO A 23 7.51 6.03 -6.20
CA PRO A 23 8.48 5.05 -5.74
C PRO A 23 7.80 3.69 -5.55
N THR A 24 8.43 2.63 -6.03
CA THR A 24 7.97 1.27 -5.74
C THR A 24 8.08 1.03 -4.25
N ALA A 25 6.97 0.74 -3.57
CA ALA A 25 7.00 0.41 -2.15
C ALA A 25 7.31 -1.09 -1.98
N GLN A 26 8.52 -1.42 -1.51
CA GLN A 26 8.82 -2.76 -1.02
C GLN A 26 8.31 -2.87 0.42
N ALA A 27 7.17 -3.55 0.58
CA ALA A 27 6.66 -3.89 1.89
C ALA A 27 7.58 -4.93 2.54
N ALA A 28 8.21 -4.55 3.65
CA ALA A 28 9.01 -5.44 4.50
C ALA A 28 8.15 -6.03 5.64
N ILE A 29 6.82 -5.99 5.50
CA ILE A 29 5.90 -6.58 6.45
C ILE A 29 5.90 -8.10 6.25
N ALA A 30 6.30 -8.82 7.29
CA ALA A 30 6.35 -10.27 7.30
C ALA A 30 5.38 -10.82 8.34
N LEU A 31 4.63 -11.84 7.93
CA LEU A 31 3.82 -12.68 8.80
C LEU A 31 4.66 -13.86 9.29
N ASP A 32 4.38 -14.36 10.50
CA ASP A 32 5.06 -15.55 11.04
C ASP A 32 4.74 -16.84 10.29
N ARG A 33 3.73 -16.83 9.41
CA ARG A 33 3.30 -17.97 8.59
C ARG A 33 2.56 -17.55 7.33
N THR A 34 2.42 -18.50 6.40
CA THR A 34 1.77 -18.30 5.09
C THR A 34 0.28 -18.64 5.08
N ARG A 35 -0.23 -19.27 6.14
CA ARG A 35 -1.65 -19.60 6.31
C ARG A 35 -2.02 -19.69 7.78
N VAL A 36 -3.26 -19.36 8.09
CA VAL A 36 -3.88 -19.63 9.39
C VAL A 36 -4.83 -20.80 9.23
N ILE A 37 -4.69 -21.82 10.08
CA ILE A 37 -5.68 -22.90 10.23
C ILE A 37 -6.46 -22.57 11.50
N PHE A 38 -7.76 -22.31 11.35
CA PHE A 38 -8.65 -22.02 12.45
C PHE A 38 -9.41 -23.30 12.83
N ASP A 39 -9.09 -23.86 13.98
CA ASP A 39 -9.74 -25.06 14.49
C ASP A 39 -11.17 -24.72 14.97
N GLY A 40 -12.14 -25.59 14.71
CA GLY A 40 -13.53 -25.40 15.13
C GLY A 40 -13.71 -25.37 16.65
N GLY A 41 -12.74 -25.88 17.42
CA GLY A 41 -12.75 -25.84 18.88
C GLY A 41 -12.20 -24.55 19.51
N VAL A 42 -11.60 -23.64 18.72
CA VAL A 42 -10.96 -22.42 19.25
C VAL A 42 -11.74 -21.16 18.90
N GLN A 43 -11.67 -20.18 19.79
CA GLN A 43 -12.36 -18.89 19.60
C GLN A 43 -11.48 -17.83 18.92
N SER A 44 -10.16 -18.00 18.95
CA SER A 44 -9.21 -17.07 18.35
C SER A 44 -7.90 -17.77 18.01
N VAL A 45 -7.14 -17.16 17.09
CA VAL A 45 -5.78 -17.55 16.73
C VAL A 45 -4.94 -16.28 16.62
N SER A 46 -3.75 -16.27 17.22
CA SER A 46 -2.84 -15.11 17.19
C SER A 46 -1.94 -15.15 15.96
N LEU A 47 -1.82 -14.05 15.21
CA LEU A 47 -0.88 -13.90 14.10
C LEU A 47 0.14 -12.81 14.44
N SER A 48 1.42 -13.10 14.30
CA SER A 48 2.47 -12.10 14.51
C SER A 48 2.76 -11.38 13.21
N VAL A 49 2.75 -10.04 13.27
CA VAL A 49 3.11 -9.15 12.16
C VAL A 49 4.39 -8.43 12.55
N SER A 50 5.38 -8.43 11.66
CA SER A 50 6.67 -7.81 11.91
C SER A 50 7.07 -6.89 10.77
N ASN A 51 7.59 -5.71 11.11
CA ASN A 51 8.29 -4.87 10.15
C ASN A 51 9.77 -5.26 10.11
N GLN A 52 10.21 -5.83 9.00
CA GLN A 52 11.61 -6.20 8.79
C GLN A 52 12.46 -5.00 8.36
N ASN A 53 11.85 -3.89 7.93
CA ASN A 53 12.57 -2.64 7.75
C ASN A 53 12.89 -2.03 9.13
N LYS A 54 14.18 -1.95 9.47
CA LYS A 54 14.65 -1.38 10.76
C LYS A 54 14.81 0.14 10.73
N GLN A 55 14.62 0.78 9.58
CA GLN A 55 14.85 2.20 9.36
C GLN A 55 13.56 3.03 9.30
N LEU A 56 12.45 2.44 8.84
CA LEU A 56 11.19 3.16 8.59
C LEU A 56 9.98 2.47 9.24
N PRO A 57 9.07 3.23 9.88
CA PRO A 57 7.81 2.69 10.41
C PRO A 57 6.77 2.52 9.30
N TYR A 58 6.10 1.36 9.27
CA TYR A 58 5.10 1.00 8.26
C TYR A 58 3.72 0.81 8.90
N LEU A 59 2.66 1.19 8.19
CA LEU A 59 1.27 0.95 8.60
C LEU A 59 0.87 -0.49 8.24
N ALA A 60 0.43 -1.25 9.24
CA ALA A 60 -0.20 -2.56 9.04
C ALA A 60 -1.73 -2.41 9.16
N GLN A 61 -2.46 -2.72 8.10
CA GLN A 61 -3.92 -2.69 8.05
C GLN A 61 -4.42 -4.02 7.49
N GLY A 62 -5.43 -4.61 8.13
CA GLY A 62 -6.08 -5.85 7.69
C GLY A 62 -7.60 -5.76 7.86
N TRP A 63 -8.32 -6.63 7.17
CA TRP A 63 -9.78 -6.79 7.18
C TRP A 63 -10.15 -8.24 6.91
#